data_AF-A0A4W5P872-F1
#
_entry.id   AF-A0A4W5P872-F1
#
_cell.length_a   1.000
_cell.length_b   1.000
_cell.length_c   1.000
_cell.angle_alpha   90.00
_cell.angle_beta   90.00
_cell.angle_gamma   90.00
#
_symmetry.space_group_name_H-M   'P 1'
#
loop_
_entity.id
_entity.type
_entity.pdbx_description
1 polymer ?
#
loop_
_entity_poly.entity_id
_entity_poly.type
_entity_poly.pdbx_seq_one_letter_code
_entity_poly.pdbx_strand_id
1 'polypeptide(L)' 'AERKRSEADHKDNDQHTSRLCKGYLTKKENDGVLHQMTWPPQSPDFNPIEMVWDELDR' A
#
# COMPACT_ATOMS: atom_id res chain seq x y z
N ALA A 1 10.11 -26.23 -0.58
CA ALA A 1 8.88 -25.46 -0.32
C ALA A 1 9.07 -24.08 -0.94
N GLU A 2 8.36 -23.78 -2.03
CA GLU A 2 8.38 -22.45 -2.63
C GLU A 2 7.69 -21.48 -1.66
N ARG A 3 8.43 -20.46 -1.20
CA ARG A 3 7.83 -19.34 -0.48
C ARG A 3 6.97 -18.58 -1.49
N LYS A 4 5.65 -18.70 -1.40
CA LYS A 4 4.75 -17.76 -2.10
C LYS A 4 5.10 -16.37 -1.58
N ARG A 5 5.66 -15.53 -2.46
CA ARG A 5 5.96 -14.12 -2.15
C ARG A 5 4.60 -13.42 -2.01
N SER A 6 4.21 -13.09 -0.79
CA SER A 6 3.09 -12.19 -0.55
C SER A 6 3.53 -10.78 -0.94
N GLU A 7 2.73 -10.10 -1.75
CA GLU A 7 3.01 -8.72 -2.14
C GLU A 7 2.57 -7.79 -1.01
N ALA A 8 3.44 -6.86 -0.59
CA ALA A 8 3.12 -5.89 0.46
C ALA A 8 2.58 -4.62 -0.22
N ASP A 9 1.37 -4.21 0.15
CA ASP A 9 0.76 -2.96 -0.33
C ASP A 9 0.81 -1.90 0.76
N HIS A 10 1.24 -0.71 0.36
CA HIS A 10 1.36 0.47 1.19
C HIS A 10 0.60 1.61 0.51
N LYS A 11 -0.29 2.26 1.27
CA LYS A 11 -1.04 3.43 0.82
C LYS A 11 -1.00 4.53 1.86
N ASP A 12 -0.92 5.76 1.38
CA ASP A 12 -1.15 6.94 2.20
C ASP A 12 -2.60 6.94 2.70
N ASN A 13 -2.76 6.83 4.02
CA ASN A 13 -4.06 6.91 4.67
C ASN A 13 -4.55 8.37 4.66
N ASP A 14 -4.94 8.85 3.48
CA ASP A 14 -5.44 10.21 3.32
C ASP A 14 -6.86 10.16 2.75
N GLN A 15 -7.83 9.92 3.63
CA GLN A 15 -9.27 10.22 3.53
C GLN A 15 -10.06 9.80 2.25
N HIS A 16 -9.45 9.15 1.27
CA HIS A 16 -9.97 8.93 -0.08
C HIS A 16 -9.96 7.46 -0.51
N THR A 17 -10.06 6.52 0.42
CA THR A 17 -10.26 5.11 0.05
C THR A 17 -11.75 4.80 -0.05
N SER A 18 -12.26 4.64 -1.27
CA SER A 18 -13.65 4.25 -1.51
C SER A 18 -13.97 2.90 -0.85
N ARG A 19 -15.26 2.66 -0.51
CA ARG A 19 -15.70 1.37 0.06
C ARG A 19 -15.38 0.19 -0.87
N LEU A 20 -15.48 0.40 -2.18
CA LEU A 20 -15.16 -0.61 -3.19
C LEU A 20 -13.67 -0.99 -3.14
N CYS A 21 -12.79 0.02 -3.08
CA CYS A 21 -11.34 -0.21 -2.96
C CYS A 21 -10.99 -0.96 -1.67
N LYS A 22 -11.60 -0.59 -0.53
CA LYS A 22 -11.39 -1.29 0.75
C LYS A 22 -11.81 -2.76 0.65
N GLY A 23 -13.00 -3.03 0.11
CA GLY A 23 -13.51 -4.40 -0.05
C GLY A 23 -12.62 -5.28 -0.94
N TYR A 24 -12.08 -4.70 -2.03
CA TYR A 24 -11.14 -5.41 -2.90
C TYR A 24 -9.82 -5.76 -2.19
N LEU A 25 -9.23 -4.80 -1.47
CA LEU A 25 -7.97 -4.99 -0.75
C LEU A 25 -8.12 -6.01 0.39
N THR A 26 -9.19 -5.92 1.18
CA THR A 26 -9.49 -6.91 2.23
C THR A 26 -9.66 -8.31 1.65
N LYS A 27 -10.31 -8.46 0.49
CA LYS A 27 -10.42 -9.76 -0.17
C LYS A 27 -9.03 -10.30 -0.57
N LYS A 28 -8.18 -9.47 -1.19
CA LYS A 28 -6.82 -9.85 -1.57
C LYS A 28 -5.94 -10.25 -0.39
N GLU A 29 -6.15 -9.59 0.75
CA GLU A 29 -5.47 -9.94 2.00
C GLU A 29 -5.95 -11.27 2.58
N ASN A 30 -7.26 -11.50 2.62
CA ASN A 30 -7.84 -12.78 3.05
C ASN A 30 -7.42 -13.94 2.14
N ASP A 31 -7.27 -13.69 0.83
CA ASP A 31 -6.78 -14.67 -0.13
C ASP A 31 -5.25 -14.92 -0.01
N GLY A 32 -4.56 -14.19 0.87
CA GLY A 32 -3.11 -14.28 1.09
C GLY A 32 -2.28 -13.79 -0.09
N VAL A 33 -2.90 -13.08 -1.03
CA VAL A 33 -2.25 -12.52 -2.23
C VAL A 33 -1.48 -11.26 -1.87
N LEU A 34 -2.06 -10.45 -0.98
CA LEU A 34 -1.54 -9.16 -0.57
C LEU A 34 -1.45 -9.08 0.95
N HIS A 35 -0.53 -8.29 1.48
CA HIS A 35 -0.55 -7.89 2.89
C HIS A 35 -0.66 -6.38 2.97
N GLN A 36 -1.71 -5.88 3.61
CA GLN A 36 -1.88 -4.45 3.82
C GLN A 36 -1.03 -4.01 5.01
N MET A 37 -0.06 -3.14 4.76
CA MET A 37 0.74 -2.58 5.83
C MET A 37 -0.01 -1.43 6.51
N THR A 38 -0.04 -1.42 7.85
CA THR A 38 -0.58 -0.28 8.61
C THR A 38 0.49 0.81 8.68
N TRP A 39 0.12 2.03 8.30
CA TRP A 39 1.00 3.19 8.29
C TRP A 39 0.37 4.38 9.00
N PRO A 40 1.20 5.26 9.60
CA PRO A 40 0.69 6.48 10.20
C PRO A 40 0.13 7.40 9.10
N PRO A 41 -0.97 8.12 9.36
CA PRO A 41 -1.45 9.12 8.43
C PRO A 41 -0.40 10.21 8.20
N GLN A 42 -0.42 10.84 7.02
CA GLN A 42 0.40 12.01 6.68
C GLN A 42 1.91 11.82 6.89
N SER A 43 2.43 10.65 6.51
CA SER A 43 3.86 10.33 6.64
C SER A 43 4.53 10.14 5.27
N PRO A 44 4.61 11.18 4.43
CA PRO A 44 5.19 11.10 3.08
C PRO A 44 6.66 10.68 3.12
N ASP A 45 7.39 11.03 4.18
CA ASP A 45 8.79 10.67 4.40
C ASP A 45 9.06 9.16 4.36
N PHE A 46 8.04 8.35 4.60
CA PHE A 46 8.16 6.89 4.59
C PHE A 46 7.57 6.21 3.37
N ASN A 47 6.97 6.96 2.44
CA ASN A 47 6.47 6.42 1.19
C ASN A 47 7.59 6.46 0.13
N PRO A 48 8.13 5.31 -0.32
CA PRO A 48 9.22 5.28 -1.30
C PRO A 48 8.85 5.90 -2.64
N ILE A 49 7.55 6.04 -2.93
CA ILE A 49 7.05 6.67 -4.15
C ILE A 49 7.32 8.18 -4.13
N GLU A 50 7.28 8.83 -2.96
CA GLU A 50 7.62 10.26 -2.82
C GLU A 50 9.06 10.52 -3.26
N MET A 51 10.00 9.63 -2.90
CA MET A 51 11.40 9.73 -3.38
C MET A 51 11.52 9.62 -4.90
N VAL A 52 10.64 8.85 -5.55
CA VAL A 52 10.63 8.74 -7.02
C VAL A 52 10.10 10.03 -7.64
N TRP A 53 9.08 10.65 -7.04
CA TRP A 53 8.58 11.95 -7.49
C TRP A 53 9.63 13.05 -7.33
N ASP A 54 10.35 13.10 -6.20
CA ASP A 54 11.45 14.04 -5.97
C ASP A 54 12.54 13.98 -7.06
N GLU A 55 12.86 12.77 -7.53
CA GLU A 55 13.84 12.59 -8.62
C GLU A 55 13.27 13.01 -9.98
N LEU A 56 11.96 12.81 -10.21
CA LEU A 56 11.31 13.21 -11.46
C LEU A 56 11.15 14.74 -11.59
N ASP A 57 11.04 15.45 -10.48
CA ASP A 57 10.92 16.91 -10.44
C ASP A 57 12.29 17.64 -10.55
N ARG A 58 13.40 16.90 -10.59
CA ARG A 58 14.78 17.42 -10.59
C ARG A 58 15.30 17.82 -11.97
#